data_AF-A0A814MLH1-F1
#
_entry.id   AF-A0A814MLH1-F1
#
_cell.length_a   1.000
_cell.length_b   1.000
_cell.length_c   1.000
_cell.angle_alpha   90.00
_cell.angle_beta   90.00
_cell.angle_gamma   90.00
#
_symmetry.space_group_name_H-M   'P 1'
#
loop_
_entity.id
_entity.type
_entity.pdbx_description
1 polymer ?
#
loop_
_entity_poly.entity_id
_entity_poly.type
_entity_poly.pdbx_seq_one_letter_code
_entity_poly.pdbx_strand_id
1 'polypeptide(L)'
;MHLRKMISIVVTFKILFLSVKVIVNHVKRSHKQTQLRHKLQSYSDTRFNGVYVMMKSILTVYDELTDTLQDEMKNKLTDIDKLLLYFICSYLRTFNDVIEALSADQNPTIDEVIPLRQMLVHSSLTITDDAKVTKTLKRCIGKELLNNWVITDEHYLGVILHPLLKNFQTLPDFK
;
A
#
# COMPACT_ATOMS: atom_id res chain seq x y z
N MET A 1 -3.77 4.71 11.17
CA MET A 1 -2.42 4.13 10.95
C MET A 1 -1.56 5.10 10.14
N HIS A 2 -0.57 5.78 10.75
CA HIS A 2 0.27 6.74 10.02
C HIS A 2 1.36 6.02 9.21
N LEU A 3 1.08 5.71 7.93
CA LEU A 3 2.08 5.27 6.93
C LEU A 3 3.34 6.17 6.93
N ARG A 4 3.22 7.43 7.38
CA ARG A 4 4.32 8.37 7.62
C ARG A 4 5.39 7.87 8.59
N LYS A 5 5.01 7.18 9.68
CA LYS A 5 5.97 6.55 10.61
C LYS A 5 6.70 5.39 9.92
N MET A 6 5.97 4.60 9.12
CA MET A 6 6.51 3.43 8.41
C MET A 6 7.50 3.81 7.30
N ILE A 7 7.23 4.90 6.58
CA ILE A 7 8.18 5.49 5.61
C ILE A 7 9.52 5.81 6.28
N SER A 8 9.57 6.11 7.58
CA SER A 8 10.83 6.39 8.28
C SER A 8 11.59 5.14 8.72
N ILE A 9 10.94 3.98 8.82
CA ILE A 9 11.52 2.77 9.43
C ILE A 9 12.30 1.94 8.40
N VAL A 10 11.85 1.92 7.15
CA VAL A 10 12.51 1.18 6.06
C VAL A 10 13.19 2.16 5.12
N VAL A 11 14.49 2.38 5.33
CA VAL A 11 15.30 3.37 4.58
C VAL A 11 15.16 3.18 3.07
N THR A 12 15.27 1.95 2.56
CA THR A 12 15.15 1.69 1.12
C THR A 12 13.76 2.02 0.58
N PHE A 13 12.69 1.74 1.34
CA PHE A 13 11.33 2.14 0.95
C PHE A 13 11.18 3.66 0.95
N LYS A 14 11.79 4.36 1.93
CA LYS A 14 11.82 5.82 1.98
C LYS A 14 12.47 6.42 0.74
N ILE A 15 13.64 5.89 0.36
CA ILE A 15 14.39 6.34 -0.81
C ILE A 15 13.52 6.14 -2.05
N LEU A 16 12.98 4.93 -2.25
CA LEU A 16 12.10 4.63 -3.38
C LEU A 16 10.90 5.59 -3.44
N PHE A 17 10.21 5.80 -2.31
CA PHE A 17 9.06 6.71 -2.23
C PHE A 17 9.45 8.14 -2.62
N LEU A 18 10.58 8.64 -2.12
CA LEU A 18 11.06 9.99 -2.43
C LEU A 18 11.46 10.12 -3.90
N SER A 19 12.14 9.13 -4.49
CA SER A 19 12.49 9.10 -5.91
C SER A 19 11.24 9.13 -6.78
N VAL A 20 10.26 8.27 -6.49
CA VAL A 20 8.94 8.26 -7.15
C VAL A 20 8.27 9.64 -7.05
N LYS A 21 8.23 10.23 -5.86
CA LYS A 21 7.62 11.54 -5.61
C LYS A 21 8.30 12.65 -6.42
N VAL A 22 9.63 12.64 -6.53
CA VAL A 22 10.40 13.61 -7.32
C VAL A 22 10.01 13.53 -8.79
N ILE A 23 9.93 12.32 -9.36
CA ILE A 23 9.57 12.13 -10.77
C ILE A 23 8.14 12.62 -11.03
N VAL A 24 7.17 12.24 -10.20
CA VAL A 24 5.77 12.70 -10.33
C VAL A 24 5.69 14.23 -10.31
N ASN A 25 6.39 14.86 -9.36
CA ASN A 25 6.40 16.31 -9.26
C ASN A 25 7.06 16.97 -10.48
N HIS A 26 8.13 16.40 -11.00
CA HIS A 26 8.79 16.91 -12.20
C HIS A 26 7.88 16.84 -13.43
N VAL A 27 7.24 15.71 -13.69
CA VAL A 27 6.33 15.54 -14.85
C VAL A 27 5.16 16.52 -14.77
N LYS A 28 4.60 16.74 -13.58
CA LYS A 28 3.51 17.71 -13.38
C LYS A 28 3.95 19.16 -13.59
N ARG A 29 5.12 19.53 -13.05
CA ARG A 29 5.70 20.88 -13.19
C ARG A 29 6.12 21.19 -14.62
N SER A 30 6.61 20.19 -15.36
CA SER A 30 7.00 20.32 -16.76
C SER A 30 5.82 20.21 -17.74
N HIS A 31 4.59 20.06 -17.23
CA HIS A 31 3.36 19.90 -18.02
C HIS A 31 3.40 18.74 -19.03
N LYS A 32 4.28 17.75 -18.83
CA LYS A 32 4.43 16.57 -19.68
C LYS A 32 3.40 15.47 -19.42
N GLN A 33 2.44 15.73 -18.53
CA GLN A 33 1.39 14.77 -18.18
C GLN A 33 0.55 14.33 -19.39
N THR A 34 0.37 15.21 -20.37
CA THR A 34 -0.39 14.94 -21.60
C THR A 34 0.31 13.96 -22.56
N GLN A 35 1.61 13.70 -22.35
CA GLN A 35 2.39 12.77 -23.15
C GLN A 35 2.29 11.31 -22.66
N LEU A 36 1.66 11.11 -21.50
CA LEU A 36 1.50 9.79 -20.86
C LEU A 36 0.08 9.26 -21.09
N ARG A 37 -0.04 7.95 -21.29
CA ARG A 37 -1.35 7.28 -21.45
C ARG A 37 -2.21 7.37 -20.19
N HIS A 38 -1.57 7.33 -19.02
CA HIS A 38 -2.24 7.43 -17.73
C HIS A 38 -1.77 8.63 -16.91
N LYS A 39 -2.73 9.21 -16.16
CA LYS A 39 -2.45 10.36 -15.29
C LYS A 39 -1.63 9.94 -14.07
N LEU A 40 -0.49 10.61 -13.86
CA LEU A 40 0.28 10.46 -12.63
C LEU A 40 -0.48 11.08 -11.46
N GLN A 41 -0.52 10.35 -10.37
CA GLN A 41 -1.20 10.76 -9.15
C GLN A 41 -0.19 11.38 -8.20
N SER A 42 -0.49 12.59 -7.71
CA SER A 42 0.34 13.20 -6.69
C SER A 42 0.05 12.54 -5.36
N TYR A 43 1.09 12.43 -4.54
CA TYR A 43 0.92 12.07 -3.15
C TYR A 43 0.03 13.09 -2.43
N SER A 44 -1.00 12.60 -1.73
CA SER A 44 -1.83 13.36 -0.81
C SER A 44 -1.68 12.77 0.59
N ASP A 45 -1.29 13.61 1.56
CA ASP A 45 -1.21 13.23 2.97
C ASP A 45 -2.59 12.99 3.60
N THR A 46 -3.65 13.55 3.02
CA THR A 46 -5.02 13.44 3.56
C THR A 46 -5.74 12.17 3.14
N ARG A 47 -5.21 11.43 2.14
CA ARG A 47 -5.82 10.21 1.61
C ARG A 47 -5.08 8.98 2.14
N PHE A 48 -5.78 8.07 2.81
CA PHE A 48 -5.18 6.88 3.42
C PHE A 48 -4.38 6.00 2.45
N ASN A 49 -4.79 5.92 1.19
CA ASN A 49 -4.10 5.15 0.15
C ASN A 49 -3.15 5.99 -0.73
N GLY A 50 -2.83 7.24 -0.35
CA GLY A 50 -2.08 8.18 -1.20
C GLY A 50 -0.70 7.68 -1.64
N VAL A 51 -0.01 6.91 -0.79
CA VAL A 51 1.27 6.25 -1.12
C VAL A 51 1.09 5.25 -2.25
N TYR A 52 0.14 4.33 -2.10
CA TYR A 52 -0.16 3.30 -3.09
C TYR A 52 -0.56 3.91 -4.43
N VAL A 53 -1.50 4.86 -4.41
CA VAL A 53 -2.03 5.51 -5.61
C VAL A 53 -0.92 6.20 -6.41
N MET A 54 -0.01 6.93 -5.75
CA MET A 54 1.13 7.54 -6.42
C MET A 54 2.08 6.51 -7.02
N MET A 55 2.54 5.53 -6.22
CA MET A 55 3.50 4.52 -6.67
C MET A 55 2.94 3.66 -7.81
N LYS A 56 1.67 3.26 -7.72
CA LYS A 56 0.97 2.52 -8.77
C LYS A 56 0.84 3.34 -10.05
N SER A 57 0.61 4.65 -9.96
CA SER A 57 0.52 5.52 -11.15
C SER A 57 1.85 5.57 -11.91
N ILE A 58 2.99 5.68 -11.22
CA ILE A 58 4.32 5.61 -11.87
C ILE A 58 4.59 4.23 -12.45
N LEU A 59 4.30 3.16 -11.70
CA LEU A 59 4.49 1.79 -12.19
C LEU A 59 3.73 1.52 -13.49
N THR A 60 2.55 2.13 -13.64
CA THR A 60 1.67 1.94 -14.82
C THR A 60 2.25 2.56 -16.08
N VAL A 61 2.98 3.67 -15.97
CA VAL A 61 3.58 4.38 -17.11
C VAL A 61 5.11 4.32 -17.10
N TYR A 62 5.70 3.41 -16.33
CA TYR A 62 7.12 3.39 -16.05
C TYR A 62 7.96 3.38 -17.34
N ASP A 63 7.54 2.58 -18.32
CA ASP A 63 8.24 2.43 -19.60
C ASP A 63 8.00 3.63 -20.55
N GLU A 64 6.94 4.42 -20.35
CA GLU A 64 6.68 5.65 -21.12
C GLU A 64 7.50 6.83 -20.60
N LEU A 65 7.91 6.77 -19.32
CA LEU A 65 8.65 7.85 -18.67
C LEU A 65 10.06 8.01 -19.25
N THR A 66 10.68 6.94 -19.77
CA THR A 66 12.02 7.03 -20.38
C THR A 66 12.05 7.94 -21.60
N ASP A 67 10.95 8.00 -22.35
CA ASP A 67 10.84 8.84 -23.55
C ASP A 67 10.38 10.26 -23.21
N THR A 68 9.64 10.41 -22.12
CA THR A 68 9.04 11.68 -21.69
C THR A 68 10.03 12.54 -20.88
N LEU A 69 10.92 11.93 -20.10
CA LEU A 69 11.80 12.64 -19.17
C LEU A 69 13.04 13.24 -19.85
N GLN A 70 13.61 14.30 -19.25
CA GLN A 70 14.95 14.80 -19.62
C GLN A 70 16.04 13.90 -19.01
N ASP A 71 17.26 13.92 -19.55
CA ASP A 71 18.33 12.98 -19.19
C ASP A 71 18.63 12.92 -17.68
N GLU A 72 18.65 14.05 -16.97
CA GLU A 72 18.84 14.05 -15.50
C GLU A 72 17.73 13.28 -14.77
N MET A 73 16.49 13.37 -15.25
CA MET A 73 15.35 12.65 -14.67
C MET A 73 15.27 11.21 -15.14
N LYS A 74 15.78 10.88 -16.34
CA LYS A 74 15.93 9.49 -16.80
C LYS A 74 16.88 8.74 -15.88
N ASN A 75 18.00 9.34 -15.49
CA ASN A 75 18.93 8.74 -14.51
C ASN A 75 18.23 8.44 -13.18
N LYS A 76 17.41 9.39 -12.68
CA LYS A 76 16.62 9.17 -11.45
C LYS A 76 15.54 8.10 -11.61
N LEU A 77 15.00 7.91 -12.80
CA LEU A 77 14.08 6.82 -13.11
C LEU A 77 14.82 5.48 -13.15
N THR A 78 16.00 5.40 -13.76
CA THR A 78 16.81 4.17 -13.80
C THR A 78 17.31 3.73 -12.43
N ASP A 79 17.51 4.68 -11.51
CA ASP A 79 17.85 4.38 -10.11
C ASP A 79 16.67 3.74 -9.34
N ILE A 80 15.44 3.83 -9.86
CA ILE A 80 14.29 3.15 -9.30
C ILE A 80 14.30 1.69 -9.75
N ASP A 81 14.51 0.78 -8.81
CA ASP A 81 14.28 -0.64 -9.01
C ASP A 81 12.78 -0.90 -9.30
N LYS A 82 12.47 -1.14 -10.57
CA LYS A 82 11.11 -1.41 -11.07
C LYS A 82 10.50 -2.67 -10.44
N LEU A 83 11.31 -3.71 -10.19
CA LEU A 83 10.83 -4.94 -9.57
C LEU A 83 10.46 -4.69 -8.11
N LEU A 84 11.30 -3.97 -7.37
CA LEU A 84 11.00 -3.56 -6.01
C LEU A 84 9.73 -2.68 -5.94
N LEU A 85 9.59 -1.72 -6.87
CA LEU A 85 8.38 -0.91 -7.01
C LEU A 85 7.13 -1.78 -7.23
N TYR A 86 7.23 -2.79 -8.11
CA TYR A 86 6.15 -3.74 -8.36
C TYR A 86 5.76 -4.53 -7.11
N PHE A 87 6.74 -5.10 -6.40
CA PHE A 87 6.46 -5.87 -5.17
C PHE A 87 5.82 -5.03 -4.09
N ILE A 88 6.30 -3.80 -3.89
CA ILE A 88 5.73 -2.88 -2.91
C ILE A 88 4.32 -2.45 -3.32
N CYS A 89 4.08 -2.14 -4.60
CA CYS A 89 2.73 -1.83 -5.07
C CYS A 89 1.78 -3.02 -4.88
N SER A 90 2.24 -4.24 -5.17
CA SER A 90 1.44 -5.45 -5.00
C SER A 90 1.09 -5.69 -3.53
N TYR A 91 2.03 -5.45 -2.63
CA TYR A 91 1.77 -5.53 -1.20
C TYR A 91 0.84 -4.42 -0.69
N LEU A 92 1.06 -3.17 -1.09
CA LEU A 92 0.20 -2.05 -0.68
C LEU A 92 -1.22 -2.13 -1.27
N ARG A 93 -1.41 -2.86 -2.38
CA ARG A 93 -2.72 -3.10 -2.97
C ARG A 93 -3.67 -3.80 -1.98
N THR A 94 -3.20 -4.78 -1.21
CA THR A 94 -4.08 -5.49 -0.26
C THR A 94 -4.68 -4.53 0.78
N PHE A 95 -3.92 -3.52 1.20
CA PHE A 95 -4.40 -2.47 2.09
C PHE A 95 -5.40 -1.55 1.40
N ASN A 96 -5.18 -1.22 0.13
CA ASN A 96 -6.13 -0.44 -0.64
C ASN A 96 -7.48 -1.15 -0.76
N ASP A 97 -7.45 -2.44 -1.10
CA ASP A 97 -8.65 -3.26 -1.30
C ASP A 97 -9.44 -3.37 0.02
N VAL A 98 -8.76 -3.50 1.18
CA VAL A 98 -9.40 -3.48 2.50
C VAL A 98 -9.99 -2.12 2.86
N ILE A 99 -9.29 -1.03 2.58
CA ILE A 99 -9.82 0.32 2.82
C ILE A 99 -11.08 0.52 1.98
N GLU A 100 -11.08 0.09 0.71
CA GLU A 100 -12.25 0.19 -0.17
C GLU A 100 -13.42 -0.65 0.34
N ALA A 101 -13.18 -1.90 0.76
CA ALA A 101 -14.21 -2.77 1.34
C ALA A 101 -14.85 -2.15 2.60
N LEU A 102 -14.03 -1.71 3.56
CA LEU A 102 -14.52 -1.14 4.83
C LEU A 102 -15.11 0.26 4.68
N SER A 103 -14.84 0.96 3.58
CA SER A 103 -15.43 2.27 3.29
C SER A 103 -16.75 2.18 2.53
N ALA A 104 -17.24 0.97 2.20
CA ALA A 104 -18.52 0.81 1.53
C ALA A 104 -19.67 1.32 2.42
N ASP A 105 -20.53 2.15 1.84
CA ASP A 105 -21.65 2.80 2.52
C ASP A 105 -22.99 2.08 2.28
N GLN A 106 -23.06 1.22 1.26
CA GLN A 106 -24.31 0.56 0.86
C GLN A 106 -24.63 -0.71 1.64
N ASN A 107 -23.64 -1.35 2.26
CA ASN A 107 -23.82 -2.61 3.00
C ASN A 107 -23.14 -2.51 4.38
N PRO A 108 -23.63 -3.24 5.41
CA PRO A 108 -22.90 -3.40 6.65
C PRO A 108 -21.51 -3.99 6.39
N THR A 109 -20.47 -3.37 6.95
CA THR A 109 -19.07 -3.81 6.80
C THR A 109 -18.44 -4.25 8.13
N ILE A 110 -19.18 -4.16 9.24
CA ILE A 110 -18.65 -4.43 10.59
C ILE A 110 -18.20 -5.89 10.77
N ASP A 111 -18.90 -6.81 10.11
CA ASP A 111 -18.60 -8.24 10.07
C ASP A 111 -17.37 -8.57 9.23
N GLU A 112 -16.95 -7.68 8.32
CA GLU A 112 -15.76 -7.85 7.51
C GLU A 112 -14.48 -7.41 8.22
N VAL A 113 -14.57 -6.61 9.29
CA VAL A 113 -13.40 -6.01 9.97
C VAL A 113 -12.41 -7.07 10.46
N ILE A 114 -12.89 -8.12 11.13
CA ILE A 114 -12.01 -9.17 11.67
C ILE A 114 -11.42 -10.03 10.54
N PRO A 115 -12.19 -10.56 9.57
CA PRO A 115 -11.65 -11.27 8.41
C PRO A 115 -10.59 -10.47 7.63
N LEU A 116 -10.87 -9.20 7.35
CA LEU A 116 -9.95 -8.35 6.58
C LEU A 116 -8.68 -8.01 7.38
N ARG A 117 -8.79 -7.78 8.69
CA ARG A 117 -7.61 -7.64 9.56
C ARG A 117 -6.73 -8.89 9.51
N GLN A 118 -7.31 -10.08 9.62
CA GLN A 118 -6.55 -11.34 9.57
C GLN A 118 -5.91 -11.56 8.21
N MET A 119 -6.62 -11.27 7.12
CA MET A 119 -6.06 -11.30 5.77
C MET A 119 -4.84 -10.39 5.66
N LEU A 120 -4.89 -9.16 6.19
CA LEU A 120 -3.76 -8.24 6.18
C LEU A 120 -2.58 -8.77 7.02
N VAL A 121 -2.84 -9.25 8.23
CA VAL A 121 -1.82 -9.86 9.09
C VAL A 121 -1.16 -11.04 8.38
N HIS A 122 -1.94 -11.90 7.73
CA HIS A 122 -1.43 -13.02 6.96
C HIS A 122 -0.59 -12.55 5.75
N SER A 123 -1.04 -11.51 5.03
CA SER A 123 -0.28 -10.92 3.92
C SER A 123 1.05 -10.29 4.36
N SER A 124 1.13 -9.87 5.63
CA SER A 124 2.34 -9.34 6.27
C SER A 124 3.30 -10.43 6.75
N LEU A 125 2.97 -11.72 6.62
CA LEU A 125 3.91 -12.80 6.88
C LEU A 125 5.01 -12.81 5.80
N THR A 126 6.25 -12.93 6.25
CA THR A 126 7.41 -12.96 5.37
C THR A 126 7.62 -14.37 4.83
N ILE A 127 7.80 -14.50 3.52
CA ILE A 127 8.17 -15.78 2.88
C ILE A 127 9.68 -15.79 2.58
N THR A 128 10.26 -16.98 2.42
CA THR A 128 11.70 -17.17 2.21
C THR A 128 12.23 -16.42 0.98
N ASP A 129 11.42 -16.31 -0.07
CA ASP A 129 11.79 -15.67 -1.33
C ASP A 129 11.59 -14.15 -1.36
N ASP A 130 10.98 -13.56 -0.32
CA ASP A 130 10.81 -12.11 -0.28
C ASP A 130 12.18 -11.40 -0.24
N ALA A 131 12.31 -10.35 -1.06
CA ALA A 131 13.45 -9.43 -0.96
C ALA A 131 13.56 -8.84 0.46
N LYS A 132 14.79 -8.59 0.93
CA LYS A 132 15.07 -8.09 2.30
C LYS A 132 14.26 -6.83 2.66
N VAL A 133 14.07 -5.94 1.69
CA VAL A 133 13.27 -4.71 1.84
C VAL A 133 11.80 -5.05 2.07
N THR A 134 11.23 -5.93 1.25
CA THR A 134 9.84 -6.40 1.37
C THR A 134 9.61 -7.12 2.70
N LYS A 135 10.54 -7.99 3.12
CA LYS A 135 10.47 -8.66 4.44
C LYS A 135 10.43 -7.65 5.59
N THR A 136 11.29 -6.65 5.53
CA THR A 136 11.36 -5.62 6.58
C THR A 136 10.08 -4.80 6.60
N LEU A 137 9.58 -4.37 5.43
CA LEU A 137 8.35 -3.62 5.28
C LEU A 137 7.13 -4.40 5.81
N LYS A 138 6.98 -5.66 5.37
CA LYS A 138 5.93 -6.57 5.83
C LYS A 138 5.93 -6.73 7.35
N ARG A 139 7.10 -7.00 7.94
CA ARG A 139 7.25 -7.15 9.39
C ARG A 139 6.90 -5.87 10.16
N CYS A 140 7.35 -4.70 9.68
CA CYS A 140 7.03 -3.42 10.31
C CYS A 140 5.53 -3.13 10.25
N ILE A 141 4.91 -3.35 9.09
CA ILE A 141 3.48 -3.11 8.91
C ILE A 141 2.64 -4.12 9.71
N GLY A 142 3.00 -5.40 9.71
CA GLY A 142 2.32 -6.43 10.48
C GLY A 142 2.29 -6.13 11.98
N LYS A 143 3.41 -5.65 12.55
CA LYS A 143 3.46 -5.20 13.96
C LYS A 143 2.54 -4.02 14.22
N GLU A 144 2.56 -3.01 13.36
CA GLU A 144 1.71 -1.83 13.51
C GLU A 144 0.23 -2.15 13.31
N LEU A 145 -0.11 -3.12 12.47
CA LEU A 145 -1.48 -3.62 12.33
C LEU A 145 -1.97 -4.25 13.63
N LEU A 146 -1.17 -5.12 14.25
CA LEU A 146 -1.53 -5.75 15.52
C LEU A 146 -1.66 -4.73 16.65
N ASN A 147 -0.75 -3.75 16.72
CA ASN A 147 -0.71 -2.79 17.81
C ASN A 147 -1.75 -1.67 17.70
N ASN A 148 -2.10 -1.23 16.50
CA ASN A 148 -2.98 -0.06 16.30
C ASN A 148 -4.38 -0.40 15.79
N TRP A 149 -4.59 -1.57 15.20
CA TRP A 149 -5.93 -1.99 14.76
C TRP A 149 -6.65 -2.67 15.91
N VAL A 150 -7.33 -1.85 16.71
CA VAL A 150 -8.11 -2.30 17.86
C VAL A 150 -9.39 -2.98 17.37
N ILE A 151 -9.61 -4.20 17.85
CA ILE A 151 -10.86 -4.94 17.68
C ILE A 151 -11.64 -4.84 19.00
N THR A 152 -12.94 -4.56 18.88
CA THR A 152 -13.87 -4.41 20.01
C THR A 152 -14.98 -5.47 19.92
N ASP A 153 -15.78 -5.59 20.98
CA ASP A 153 -16.86 -6.58 21.07
C ASP A 153 -17.88 -6.45 19.93
N GLU A 154 -18.16 -5.23 19.46
CA GLU A 154 -19.09 -4.98 18.34
C GLU A 154 -18.61 -5.64 17.03
N HIS A 155 -17.29 -5.68 16.82
CA HIS A 155 -16.72 -6.35 15.65
C HIS A 155 -16.91 -7.87 15.73
N TYR A 156 -16.76 -8.46 16.93
CA TYR A 156 -17.04 -9.88 17.15
C TYR A 156 -18.51 -10.20 16.96
N LEU A 157 -19.40 -9.34 17.47
CA LEU A 157 -20.84 -9.47 17.25
C LEU A 157 -21.18 -9.41 15.77
N GLY A 158 -20.57 -8.51 15.00
CA GLY A 158 -20.72 -8.44 13.54
C GLY A 158 -20.44 -9.79 12.87
N VAL A 159 -19.28 -10.39 13.16
CA VAL A 159 -18.91 -11.71 12.62
C VAL A 159 -19.88 -12.81 13.04
N ILE A 160 -20.26 -12.87 14.32
CA ILE A 160 -21.15 -13.90 14.86
C ILE A 160 -22.55 -13.83 14.23
N LEU A 161 -23.06 -12.62 14.00
CA LEU A 161 -24.37 -12.38 13.41
C LEU A 161 -24.37 -12.64 11.89
N HIS A 162 -23.21 -12.66 11.23
CA HIS A 162 -23.11 -12.90 9.80
C HIS A 162 -23.26 -14.40 9.46
N PRO A 163 -24.29 -14.82 8.69
CA PRO A 163 -24.60 -16.23 8.46
C PRO A 163 -23.47 -17.05 7.83
N LEU A 164 -22.67 -16.43 6.96
CA LEU A 164 -21.56 -17.09 6.25
C LEU A 164 -20.28 -17.21 7.10
N LEU A 165 -20.20 -16.51 8.23
CA LEU A 165 -19.01 -16.47 9.08
C LEU A 165 -19.17 -17.25 10.39
N LYS A 166 -20.25 -18.04 10.54
CA LYS A 166 -20.50 -18.85 11.75
C LYS A 166 -19.37 -19.81 12.13
N ASN A 167 -18.63 -20.30 11.14
CA ASN A 167 -17.48 -21.20 11.35
C ASN A 167 -16.14 -20.48 11.26
N PHE A 168 -16.14 -19.15 11.23
CA PHE A 168 -14.92 -18.36 11.11
C PHE A 168 -14.10 -18.49 12.38
N GLN A 169 -12.97 -19.20 12.30
CA GLN A 169 -12.04 -19.32 13.41
C GLN A 169 -11.11 -18.12 13.43
N THR A 170 -11.18 -17.33 14.48
CA THR A 170 -10.24 -16.25 14.65
C THR A 170 -8.86 -16.80 14.95
N LEU A 171 -7.84 -16.40 14.18
CA LEU A 171 -6.45 -16.68 14.55
C LEU A 171 -6.21 -16.13 15.97
N PRO A 172 -5.55 -16.90 16.86
CA PRO A 172 -5.23 -16.39 18.19
C PRO A 172 -4.36 -15.14 18.02
N ASP A 173 -4.71 -14.06 18.72
CA ASP A 173 -3.84 -12.90 18.82
C ASP A 173 -2.50 -13.39 19.37
N PHE A 174 -1.44 -13.35 18.56
CA PHE A 174 -0.09 -13.63 19.00
C PHE A 174 0.27 -12.58 20.07
N LYS A 175 0.10 -12.93 21.34
CA LYS A 175 0.60 -12.20 22.50
C LYS A 175 2.10 -12.43 22.64
#